data_AF-A0A7J6WLX9-F1
#
_entry.id   AF-A0A7J6WLX9-F1
#
_cell.length_a   1.000
_cell.length_b   1.000
_cell.length_c   1.000
_cell.angle_alpha   90.00
_cell.angle_beta   90.00
_cell.angle_gamma   90.00
#
_symmetry.space_group_name_H-M   'P 1'
#
loop_
_entity.id
_entity.type
_entity.pdbx_description
1 polymer ?
#
loop_
_entity_poly.entity_id
_entity_poly.type
_entity_poly.pdbx_seq_one_letter_code
_entity_poly.pdbx_strand_id
1 'polypeptide(L)'
;MIPEIFIKIKEQKIELCVSVDRLYLCRFKVGVKTYEAVEKNGRRIPGSENLEFGLSYSELGVDFTTFRFGYSNIRTVTRVFCDWPTIADPTYEDREPLKTAFSILIVTLIETLRFHEVHDHVIILYEKYKDGWILAKA
;
A
#
# COMPACT_ATOMS: atom_id res chain seq x y z
N MET A 1 16.52 -16.23 -1.75
CA MET A 1 15.66 -15.47 -0.82
C MET A 1 15.57 -14.08 -1.40
N ILE A 2 14.38 -13.54 -1.68
CA ILE A 2 14.25 -12.18 -2.22
C ILE A 2 14.43 -11.22 -1.02
N PRO A 3 15.37 -10.26 -1.06
CA PRO A 3 15.52 -9.29 0.01
C PRO A 3 14.28 -8.39 0.09
N GLU A 4 13.88 -8.03 1.31
CA GLU A 4 12.66 -7.27 1.58
C GLU A 4 12.97 -6.10 2.52
N ILE A 5 12.35 -4.94 2.25
CA ILE A 5 12.38 -3.77 3.12
C ILE A 5 11.01 -3.60 3.77
N PHE A 6 11.02 -3.26 5.06
CA PHE A 6 9.81 -2.98 5.82
C PHE A 6 9.65 -1.48 6.04
N ILE A 7 8.61 -0.89 5.44
CA ILE A 7 8.28 0.53 5.58
C ILE A 7 7.20 0.66 6.65
N LYS A 8 7.53 1.33 7.76
CA LYS A 8 6.61 1.53 8.89
C LYS A 8 5.90 2.88 8.80
N ILE A 9 4.57 2.84 8.84
CA ILE A 9 3.72 4.02 8.97
C ILE A 9 3.32 4.15 10.45
N LYS A 10 4.12 4.91 11.21
CA LYS A 10 4.20 4.88 12.69
C LYS A 10 2.89 5.11 13.43
N GLU A 11 2.02 6.02 12.99
CA GLU A 11 0.80 6.33 13.75
C GLU A 11 -0.30 5.28 13.58
N GLN A 12 -0.24 4.46 12.54
CA GLN A 12 -1.32 3.53 12.17
C GLN A 12 -0.99 2.06 12.38
N LYS A 13 0.18 1.72 12.94
CA LYS A 13 0.64 0.34 13.10
C LYS A 13 0.57 -0.46 11.78
N ILE A 14 0.76 0.24 10.65
CA ILE A 14 0.85 -0.35 9.32
C ILE A 14 2.34 -0.55 9.00
N GLU A 15 2.68 -1.75 8.54
CA GLU A 15 4.01 -2.09 8.07
C GLU A 15 3.89 -2.71 6.68
N LEU A 16 4.50 -2.06 5.69
CA LEU A 16 4.50 -2.49 4.30
C LEU A 16 5.78 -3.28 4.03
N CYS A 17 5.66 -4.39 3.32
CA CYS A 17 6.80 -5.20 2.92
C CYS A 17 7.02 -5.08 1.41
N VAL A 18 8.17 -4.54 1.04
CA VAL A 18 8.54 -4.28 -0.35
C VAL A 18 9.68 -5.21 -0.75
N SER A 19 9.48 -5.98 -1.83
CA SER A 19 10.55 -6.73 -2.48
C SER A 19 11.59 -5.76 -3.02
N VAL A 20 12.86 -5.90 -2.62
CA VAL A 20 13.95 -5.02 -3.04
C VAL A 20 14.28 -5.22 -4.52
N ASP A 21 14.36 -6.49 -4.97
CA ASP A 21 14.72 -6.81 -6.36
C ASP A 21 13.70 -6.31 -7.37
N ARG A 22 12.42 -6.27 -6.97
CA ARG A 22 11.30 -5.90 -7.84
C ARG A 22 10.74 -4.52 -7.53
N LEU A 23 11.17 -3.90 -6.43
CA LEU A 23 10.56 -2.71 -5.85
C LEU A 23 9.02 -2.84 -5.86
N TYR A 24 8.48 -3.95 -5.37
CA TYR A 24 7.05 -4.26 -5.45
C TYR A 24 6.49 -4.52 -4.05
N LEU A 25 5.28 -4.02 -3.79
CA LEU A 25 4.61 -4.28 -2.53
C LEU A 25 4.14 -5.74 -2.52
N CYS A 26 4.68 -6.54 -1.61
CA CYS A 26 4.35 -7.96 -1.53
C CYS A 26 3.38 -8.26 -0.38
N ARG A 27 3.54 -7.54 0.75
CA ARG A 27 2.74 -7.77 1.95
C ARG A 27 2.44 -6.46 2.66
N PHE A 28 1.41 -6.47 3.48
CA PHE A 28 1.20 -5.43 4.48
C PHE A 28 0.77 -6.07 5.79
N LYS A 29 1.12 -5.42 6.90
CA LYS A 29 0.79 -5.85 8.25
C LYS A 29 0.08 -4.72 8.95
N VAL A 30 -1.00 -5.05 9.65
CA VAL A 30 -1.80 -4.11 10.44
C VAL A 30 -2.00 -4.70 11.82
N GLY A 31 -1.39 -4.06 12.83
CA GLY A 31 -1.34 -4.63 14.18
C GLY A 31 -0.61 -5.97 14.21
N VAL A 32 -1.33 -7.06 14.53
CA VAL A 32 -0.78 -8.43 14.59
C VAL A 32 -1.06 -9.25 13.33
N LYS A 33 -1.95 -8.77 12.45
CA LYS A 33 -2.34 -9.50 11.23
C LYS A 33 -1.43 -9.14 10.07
N THR A 34 -0.99 -10.16 9.35
CA THR A 34 -0.19 -10.01 8.13
C THR A 34 -1.01 -10.47 6.95
N TYR A 35 -1.02 -9.66 5.90
CA TYR A 35 -1.75 -9.90 4.67
C TYR A 35 -0.78 -10.02 3.51
N GLU A 36 -1.02 -11.01 2.68
CA GLU A 36 -0.19 -11.31 1.52
C GLU A 36 -1.02 -11.21 0.25
N ALA A 37 -0.49 -10.46 -0.72
CA ALA A 37 -1.07 -10.42 -2.04
C ALA A 37 -0.86 -11.76 -2.74
N VAL A 38 -1.85 -12.21 -3.51
CA VAL A 38 -1.66 -13.40 -4.34
C VAL A 38 -0.68 -13.04 -5.45
N GLU A 39 0.59 -13.41 -5.27
CA GLU A 39 1.55 -13.42 -6.36
C GLU A 39 1.31 -14.64 -7.26
N LYS A 40 1.49 -14.47 -8.57
CA LYS A 40 1.39 -15.54 -9.59
C LYS A 40 2.24 -16.78 -9.29
N ASN A 41 3.21 -16.68 -8.38
CA ASN A 41 4.14 -17.76 -8.04
C ASN A 41 3.74 -18.58 -6.79
N GLY A 42 2.60 -18.28 -6.14
CA GLY A 42 1.94 -19.16 -5.18
C GLY A 42 2.72 -19.49 -3.89
N ARG A 43 3.83 -18.80 -3.59
CA ARG A 43 4.53 -18.97 -2.32
C ARG A 43 3.73 -18.31 -1.21
N ARG A 44 3.33 -19.12 -0.22
CA ARG A 44 2.61 -18.68 0.98
C ARG A 44 3.56 -18.59 2.16
N ILE A 45 3.44 -17.53 2.94
CA ILE A 45 4.12 -17.43 4.23
C ILE A 45 3.19 -17.99 5.32
N PRO A 46 3.64 -18.94 6.16
CA PRO A 46 2.83 -19.43 7.25
C PRO A 46 2.34 -18.29 8.16
N GLY A 47 1.03 -18.23 8.40
CA GLY A 47 0.41 -17.23 9.27
C GLY A 47 0.00 -15.91 8.58
N SER A 48 0.10 -15.80 7.26
CA SER A 48 -0.51 -14.69 6.50
C SER A 48 -1.97 -14.99 6.11
N GLU A 49 -2.82 -13.95 6.13
CA GLU A 49 -4.13 -13.94 5.48
C GLU A 49 -3.92 -13.60 3.99
N ASN A 50 -4.57 -14.34 3.07
CA ASN A 50 -4.44 -14.08 1.63
C ASN A 50 -5.44 -13.00 1.19
N LEU A 51 -4.97 -12.04 0.40
CA LEU A 51 -5.85 -11.23 -0.43
C LEU A 51 -6.35 -12.08 -1.61
N GLU A 52 -7.62 -11.97 -1.96
CA GLU A 52 -8.19 -12.70 -3.11
C GLU A 52 -7.80 -12.09 -4.47
N PHE A 53 -6.93 -11.07 -4.47
CA PHE A 53 -6.47 -10.34 -5.65
C PHE A 53 -4.98 -10.02 -5.55
N GLY A 54 -4.31 -9.86 -6.71
CA GLY A 54 -2.94 -9.36 -6.78
C GLY A 54 -2.87 -7.83 -6.79
N LEU A 55 -1.66 -7.30 -6.57
CA LEU A 55 -1.40 -5.85 -6.47
C LEU A 55 -0.96 -5.20 -7.79
N SER A 56 -1.19 -5.87 -8.92
CA SER A 56 -0.87 -5.31 -10.22
C SER A 56 -1.87 -4.19 -10.56
N TYR A 57 -1.43 -3.15 -11.30
CA TYR A 57 -2.33 -2.04 -11.66
C TYR A 57 -3.59 -2.51 -12.40
N SER A 58 -3.50 -3.58 -13.19
CA SER A 58 -4.66 -4.21 -13.85
C SER A 58 -5.63 -4.85 -12.86
N GLU A 59 -5.15 -5.52 -11.81
CA GLU A 59 -6.02 -6.15 -10.80
C GLU A 59 -6.61 -5.13 -9.83
N LEU A 60 -5.86 -4.06 -9.58
CA LEU A 60 -6.31 -2.91 -8.79
C LEU A 60 -7.25 -1.97 -9.54
N GLY A 61 -7.49 -2.20 -10.85
CA GLY A 61 -8.39 -1.39 -11.67
C GLY A 61 -7.91 0.05 -11.86
N VAL A 62 -6.60 0.30 -11.84
CA VAL A 62 -6.04 1.66 -11.94
C VAL A 62 -6.09 2.16 -13.37
N ASP A 63 -6.87 3.21 -13.59
CA ASP A 63 -6.80 4.03 -14.80
C ASP A 63 -5.97 5.29 -14.54
N PHE A 64 -4.74 5.31 -15.04
CA PHE A 64 -3.81 6.43 -14.86
C PHE A 64 -4.27 7.75 -15.50
N THR A 65 -5.22 7.72 -16.46
CA THR A 65 -5.74 8.95 -17.06
C THR A 65 -6.64 9.72 -16.09
N THR A 66 -7.34 8.98 -15.22
CA THR A 66 -8.27 9.51 -14.21
C THR A 66 -7.70 9.46 -12.79
N PHE A 67 -6.59 8.75 -12.58
CA PHE A 67 -5.95 8.63 -11.28
C PHE A 67 -5.54 10.01 -10.73
N ARG A 68 -5.98 10.29 -9.51
CA ARG A 68 -5.65 11.50 -8.76
C ARG A 68 -5.22 11.08 -7.37
N PHE A 69 -4.06 11.56 -6.93
CA PHE A 69 -3.59 11.38 -5.56
C PHE A 69 -3.25 12.74 -4.93
N GLY A 70 -3.53 12.88 -3.65
CA GLY A 70 -3.35 14.12 -2.87
C GLY A 70 -3.43 13.85 -1.37
N TYR A 71 -3.24 14.89 -0.55
CA TYR A 71 -3.13 14.78 0.92
C TYR A 71 -4.32 14.08 1.60
N SER A 72 -5.56 14.38 1.18
CA SER A 72 -6.78 13.72 1.69
C SER A 72 -6.77 12.20 1.49
N ASN A 73 -5.99 11.72 0.52
CA ASN A 73 -6.02 10.34 0.09
C ASN A 73 -5.17 9.47 1.02
N ILE A 74 -4.04 9.95 1.54
CA ILE A 74 -3.15 9.15 2.40
C ILE A 74 -3.79 8.85 3.77
N ARG A 75 -4.47 9.83 4.39
CA ARG A 75 -5.20 9.60 5.66
C ARG A 75 -6.36 8.62 5.48
N THR A 76 -7.04 8.70 4.33
CA THR A 76 -8.13 7.79 3.97
C THR A 76 -7.57 6.39 3.72
N VAL A 77 -6.46 6.27 3.00
CA VAL A 77 -5.73 5.02 2.73
C VAL A 77 -5.36 4.32 4.03
N THR A 78 -4.73 5.02 4.96
CA THR A 78 -4.28 4.40 6.22
C THR A 78 -5.45 3.98 7.10
N ARG A 79 -6.57 4.73 7.08
CA ARG A 79 -7.80 4.30 7.74
C ARG A 79 -8.38 3.03 7.12
N VAL A 80 -8.44 2.94 5.78
CA VAL A 80 -8.89 1.72 5.08
C VAL A 80 -8.06 0.51 5.49
N PHE A 81 -6.74 0.64 5.56
CA PHE A 81 -5.86 -0.44 6.03
C PHE A 81 -6.08 -0.79 7.51
N CYS A 82 -6.23 0.20 8.39
CA CYS A 82 -6.51 -0.02 9.81
C CYS A 82 -7.85 -0.73 10.05
N ASP A 83 -8.86 -0.38 9.27
CA ASP A 83 -10.21 -0.91 9.39
C ASP A 83 -10.33 -2.28 8.69
N TRP A 84 -9.37 -2.64 7.83
CA TRP A 84 -9.37 -3.88 7.05
C TRP A 84 -9.52 -5.15 7.89
N PRO A 85 -8.79 -5.38 9.00
CA PRO A 85 -9.02 -6.52 9.88
C PRO A 85 -10.46 -6.74 10.34
N THR A 86 -11.23 -5.65 10.41
CA THR A 86 -12.64 -5.62 10.85
C THR A 86 -13.59 -5.79 9.66
N ILE A 87 -13.19 -5.34 8.46
CA ILE A 87 -13.99 -5.37 7.21
C ILE A 87 -13.66 -6.59 6.33
N ALA A 88 -12.55 -7.29 6.58
CA ALA A 88 -12.10 -8.49 5.87
C ALA A 88 -13.01 -9.72 6.11
N ASP A 89 -14.20 -9.50 6.67
CA ASP A 89 -15.30 -10.46 6.62
C ASP A 89 -15.53 -10.88 5.16
N PRO A 90 -15.59 -12.18 4.85
CA PRO A 90 -15.89 -12.68 3.50
C PRO A 90 -17.29 -12.27 3.00
N THR A 91 -18.17 -11.77 3.86
CA THR A 91 -19.47 -11.19 3.47
C THR A 91 -19.36 -9.77 2.91
N TYR A 92 -18.21 -9.09 3.08
CA TYR A 92 -17.94 -7.79 2.49
C TYR A 92 -17.46 -7.97 1.05
N GLU A 93 -18.40 -7.91 0.10
CA GLU A 93 -18.13 -8.05 -1.34
C GLU A 93 -17.33 -6.88 -1.92
N ASP A 94 -17.44 -5.68 -1.33
CA ASP A 94 -16.78 -4.49 -1.87
C ASP A 94 -15.32 -4.38 -1.39
N ARG A 95 -14.42 -4.75 -2.29
CA ARG A 95 -12.96 -4.68 -2.12
C ARG A 95 -12.37 -3.39 -2.73
N GLU A 96 -13.17 -2.57 -3.39
CA GLU A 96 -12.72 -1.38 -4.12
C GLU A 96 -12.04 -0.32 -3.24
N PRO A 97 -12.48 -0.05 -1.99
CA PRO A 97 -11.78 0.86 -1.11
C PRO A 97 -10.34 0.42 -0.81
N LEU A 98 -10.13 -0.89 -0.61
CA LEU A 98 -8.81 -1.44 -0.34
C LEU A 98 -7.93 -1.41 -1.60
N LYS A 99 -8.48 -1.77 -2.76
CA LYS A 99 -7.75 -1.67 -4.04
C LYS A 99 -7.31 -0.24 -4.31
N THR A 100 -8.22 0.73 -4.15
CA THR A 100 -7.93 2.16 -4.28
C THR A 100 -6.84 2.58 -3.30
N ALA A 101 -6.91 2.11 -2.06
CA ALA A 101 -5.91 2.40 -1.04
C ALA A 101 -4.52 1.87 -1.43
N PHE A 102 -4.45 0.63 -1.94
CA PHE A 102 -3.22 0.06 -2.49
C PHE A 102 -2.66 0.88 -3.65
N SER A 103 -3.51 1.28 -4.61
CA SER A 103 -3.11 2.07 -5.77
C SER A 103 -2.43 3.38 -5.37
N ILE A 104 -3.04 4.11 -4.43
CA ILE A 104 -2.46 5.36 -3.90
C ILE A 104 -1.13 5.08 -3.21
N LEU A 105 -1.06 4.04 -2.41
CA LEU A 105 0.12 3.72 -1.61
C LEU A 105 1.29 3.25 -2.48
N ILE A 106 1.03 2.42 -3.50
CA ILE A 106 2.03 1.99 -4.48
C ILE A 106 2.57 3.20 -5.23
N VAL A 107 1.71 4.08 -5.76
CA VAL A 107 2.18 5.26 -6.51
C VAL A 107 2.97 6.22 -5.62
N THR A 108 2.51 6.47 -4.39
CA THR A 108 3.14 7.45 -3.50
C THR A 108 4.40 6.97 -2.80
N LEU A 109 4.55 5.66 -2.56
CA LEU A 109 5.71 5.11 -1.83
C LEU A 109 6.64 4.26 -2.68
N ILE A 110 6.11 3.53 -3.66
CA ILE A 110 6.90 2.59 -4.46
C ILE A 110 7.38 3.27 -5.73
N GLU A 111 6.50 3.98 -6.44
CA GLU A 111 6.90 4.68 -7.66
C GLU A 111 7.78 5.89 -7.37
N THR A 112 7.69 6.51 -6.18
CA THR A 112 8.64 7.55 -5.74
C THR A 112 10.06 7.02 -5.54
N LEU A 113 10.23 5.74 -5.21
CA LEU A 113 11.55 5.11 -5.14
C LEU A 113 12.13 4.81 -6.53
N ARG A 114 11.26 4.72 -7.56
CA ARG A 114 11.64 4.35 -8.93
C ARG A 114 11.83 5.57 -9.84
N PHE A 115 11.05 6.63 -9.64
CA PHE A 115 10.94 7.75 -10.56
C PHE A 115 11.10 9.09 -9.84
N HIS A 116 12.13 9.84 -10.23
CA HIS A 116 12.44 11.15 -9.64
C HIS A 116 11.31 12.18 -9.83
N GLU A 117 10.64 12.15 -10.99
CA GLU A 117 9.50 13.05 -11.28
C GLU A 117 8.32 12.81 -10.33
N VAL A 118 8.07 11.55 -9.96
CA VAL A 118 7.01 11.18 -8.99
C VAL A 118 7.42 11.62 -7.59
N HIS A 119 8.68 11.44 -7.23
CA HIS A 119 9.24 11.90 -5.97
C HIS A 119 9.08 13.41 -5.79
N ASP A 120 9.46 14.21 -6.79
CA ASP A 120 9.33 15.67 -6.72
C ASP A 120 7.89 16.12 -6.57
N HIS A 121 6.96 15.47 -7.28
CA HIS A 121 5.53 15.73 -7.13
C HIS A 121 5.02 15.41 -5.72
N VAL A 122 5.46 14.28 -5.15
CA VAL A 122 5.11 13.87 -3.78
C VAL A 122 5.73 14.81 -2.74
N ILE A 123 6.96 15.27 -2.93
CA ILE A 123 7.61 16.25 -2.03
C ILE A 123 6.87 17.59 -2.06
N ILE A 124 6.47 18.09 -3.23
CA ILE A 124 5.68 19.33 -3.33
C ILE A 124 4.37 19.20 -2.54
N LEU A 125 3.70 18.05 -2.64
CA LEU A 125 2.51 17.76 -1.85
C LEU A 125 2.82 17.62 -0.35
N TYR A 126 3.94 17.00 0.02
CA TYR A 126 4.38 16.89 1.40
C TYR A 126 4.63 18.27 2.03
N GLU A 127 5.48 19.09 1.41
CA GLU A 127 5.83 20.42 1.92
C GLU A 127 4.61 21.32 2.11
N LYS A 128 3.63 21.20 1.20
CA LYS A 128 2.37 21.96 1.26
C LYS A 128 1.43 21.52 2.38
N TYR A 129 1.54 20.27 2.87
CA TYR A 129 0.56 19.67 3.79
C TYR A 129 1.18 18.92 4.98
N LYS A 130 2.46 19.17 5.31
CA LYS A 130 3.29 18.37 6.24
C LYS A 130 2.74 18.15 7.65
N ASP A 131 1.83 19.01 8.13
CA ASP A 131 1.23 18.92 9.47
C ASP A 131 0.34 17.68 9.71
N GLY A 132 0.09 16.84 8.69
CA GLY A 132 -0.53 15.53 8.88
C GLY A 132 0.06 14.39 8.05
N TRP A 133 1.35 14.48 7.72
CA TRP A 133 2.08 13.37 7.10
C TRP A 133 2.85 12.56 8.13
N ILE A 134 2.94 11.26 7.85
CA ILE A 134 3.79 10.35 8.62
C ILE A 134 5.09 10.17 7.86
N LEU A 135 6.17 10.69 8.43
CA LEU A 135 7.53 10.40 7.98
C LEU A 135 7.80 8.90 8.13
N ALA A 136 7.71 8.17 7.02
CA ALA A 136 8.34 6.87 6.89
C ALA A 136 9.85 7.13 6.73
N LYS A 137 10.59 6.94 7.83
CA LYS A 137 12.06 6.93 7.77
C LYS A 137 12.47 5.58 7.21
N ALA A 138 13.18 5.58 6.06
CA ALA A 138 13.87 4.41 5.56
C ALA A 138 14.96 3.96 6.54
#